data_AF-A0A221SMT3-F1
#
_entry.id   AF-A0A221SMT3-F1
#
_cell.length_a   1.000
_cell.length_b   1.000
_cell.length_c   1.000
_cell.angle_alpha   90.00
_cell.angle_beta   90.00
_cell.angle_gamma   90.00
#
_symmetry.space_group_name_H-M   'P 1'
#
loop_
_entity.id
_entity.type
_entity.pdbx_description
1 polymer ?
#
loop_
_entity_poly.entity_id
_entity_poly.type
_entity_poly.pdbx_seq_one_letter_code
_entity_poly.pdbx_strand_id
1 'polypeptide(L)'
;MTGFSNKAIVIDGRGHLLGRLAAVIAKVLLEGNKVVVVRCEQLNISGNFFRNKLKFMSFLRKRCNVNPARGPFHFRAPSKILWKTVRGMIPHKTERGKDALRRLRAYDGCPPPYDNRRRVVVPAALRVFCLKPGRKYCHVGRLSHEVGWKYREVVRKLEDKRKIKAVKRVAYERKLKKITKDAGQKVTKATAPFTAVIQSYGYN
;
A
#
# COMPACT_ATOMS: atom_id res chain seq x y z
N MET A 1 -12.16 8.46 -19.56
CA MET A 1 -11.41 7.85 -18.43
C MET A 1 -11.54 8.78 -17.23
N THR A 2 -12.39 8.46 -16.25
CA THR A 2 -12.77 9.41 -15.19
C THR A 2 -11.84 9.31 -13.97
N GLY A 3 -10.87 10.22 -13.89
CA GLY A 3 -9.99 10.50 -12.75
C GLY A 3 -9.02 11.64 -13.12
N PHE A 4 -8.61 12.49 -12.18
CA PHE A 4 -7.74 13.66 -12.46
C PHE A 4 -6.37 13.27 -13.07
N SER A 5 -5.92 12.03 -12.87
CA SER A 5 -4.75 11.47 -13.54
C SER A 5 -5.00 10.04 -14.01
N ASN A 6 -4.55 9.72 -15.23
CA ASN A 6 -4.59 8.35 -15.76
C ASN A 6 -3.63 7.40 -15.02
N LYS A 7 -2.63 7.93 -14.31
CA LYS A 7 -1.61 7.14 -13.59
C LYS A 7 -2.16 6.70 -12.23
N ALA A 8 -2.04 5.39 -11.96
CA ALA A 8 -2.42 4.87 -10.66
C ALA A 8 -1.50 5.36 -9.53
N ILE A 9 -2.10 5.75 -8.41
CA ILE A 9 -1.41 6.09 -7.16
C ILE A 9 -0.99 4.79 -6.50
N VAL A 10 0.33 4.58 -6.37
CA VAL A 10 0.88 3.37 -5.77
C VAL A 10 1.19 3.63 -4.29
N ILE A 11 0.44 3.00 -3.39
CA ILE A 11 0.56 3.18 -1.93
C ILE A 11 1.33 2.00 -1.32
N ASP A 12 2.31 2.28 -0.48
CA ASP A 12 2.97 1.26 0.35
C ASP A 12 2.11 0.91 1.57
N GLY A 13 1.60 -0.33 1.64
CA GLY A 13 0.80 -0.80 2.76
C GLY A 13 1.58 -0.94 4.08
N ARG A 14 2.92 -0.95 4.04
CA ARG A 14 3.75 -1.09 5.25
C ARG A 14 3.41 -0.01 6.27
N GLY A 15 3.15 -0.43 7.50
CA GLY A 15 3.04 0.49 8.62
C GLY A 15 1.72 1.25 8.70
N HIS A 16 0.81 1.09 7.75
CA HIS A 16 -0.50 1.75 7.77
C HIS A 16 -1.52 0.96 8.60
N LEU A 17 -2.47 1.67 9.21
CA LEU A 17 -3.63 1.07 9.88
C LEU A 17 -4.70 0.70 8.86
N LEU A 18 -5.09 -0.57 8.81
CA LEU A 18 -6.00 -1.16 7.81
C LEU A 18 -7.26 -0.31 7.58
N GLY A 19 -7.99 0.02 8.64
CA GLY A 19 -9.25 0.76 8.54
C GLY A 19 -9.05 2.23 8.13
N ARG A 20 -8.03 2.91 8.67
CA ARG A 20 -7.76 4.31 8.32
C ARG A 20 -7.33 4.44 6.86
N LEU A 21 -6.46 3.55 6.40
CA LEU A 21 -6.04 3.51 5.02
C LEU A 21 -7.23 3.19 4.09
N ALA A 22 -8.06 2.21 4.46
CA ALA A 22 -9.23 1.84 3.66
C ALA A 22 -10.22 3.01 3.47
N ALA A 23 -10.43 3.83 4.51
CA ALA A 23 -11.33 4.98 4.45
C ALA A 23 -10.83 6.05 3.47
N VAL A 24 -9.54 6.39 3.54
CA VAL A 24 -8.91 7.35 2.60
C VAL A 24 -8.98 6.80 1.17
N ILE A 25 -8.66 5.52 0.98
CA ILE A 25 -8.73 4.87 -0.34
C ILE A 25 -10.16 4.90 -0.89
N ALA A 26 -11.18 4.58 -0.08
CA ALA A 26 -12.57 4.56 -0.53
C ALA A 26 -13.00 5.91 -1.10
N LYS A 27 -12.63 7.02 -0.43
CA LYS A 27 -12.92 8.37 -0.93
C LYS A 27 -12.21 8.66 -2.25
N VAL A 28 -10.91 8.38 -2.32
CA VAL A 28 -10.08 8.58 -3.53
C VAL A 28 -10.62 7.78 -4.73
N LEU A 29 -11.13 6.57 -4.51
CA LEU A 29 -11.75 5.75 -5.57
C LEU A 29 -13.07 6.33 -6.08
N LEU A 30 -13.87 6.93 -5.19
CA LEU A 30 -15.14 7.58 -5.51
C LEU A 30 -14.96 8.93 -6.23
N GLU A 31 -13.81 9.57 -6.03
CA GLU A 31 -13.33 10.73 -6.81
C GLU A 31 -12.83 10.34 -8.22
N GLY A 32 -12.73 9.04 -8.51
CA GLY A 32 -12.35 8.52 -9.83
C GLY A 32 -10.87 8.14 -9.97
N ASN A 33 -10.06 8.34 -8.94
CA ASN A 33 -8.63 8.01 -9.02
C ASN A 33 -8.40 6.49 -8.98
N LYS A 34 -7.37 6.03 -9.69
CA LYS A 34 -6.93 4.62 -9.64
C LYS A 34 -5.92 4.45 -8.52
N VAL A 35 -6.12 3.45 -7.65
CA VAL A 35 -5.26 3.19 -6.50
C VAL A 35 -4.73 1.77 -6.56
N VAL A 36 -3.43 1.62 -6.37
CA VAL A 36 -2.75 0.34 -6.23
C VAL A 36 -2.11 0.30 -4.84
N VAL A 37 -2.51 -0.65 -4.00
CA VAL A 37 -1.86 -0.90 -2.71
C VAL A 37 -0.96 -2.11 -2.83
N VAL A 38 0.31 -1.95 -2.47
CA VAL A 38 1.29 -3.05 -2.43
C VAL A 38 1.65 -3.37 -0.98
N ARG A 39 2.21 -4.56 -0.76
CA ARG A 39 2.68 -5.04 0.56
C ARG A 39 1.57 -5.06 1.61
N CYS A 40 0.39 -5.55 1.22
CA CYS A 40 -0.77 -5.65 2.11
C CYS A 40 -0.50 -6.55 3.34
N GLU A 41 0.45 -7.48 3.26
CA GLU A 41 0.89 -8.30 4.39
C GLU A 41 1.55 -7.49 5.51
N GLN A 42 2.07 -6.30 5.21
CA GLN A 42 2.70 -5.38 6.17
C GLN A 42 1.77 -4.30 6.72
N LEU A 43 0.47 -4.39 6.40
CA LEU A 43 -0.56 -3.59 7.05
C LEU A 43 -0.67 -3.96 8.53
N ASN A 44 -1.14 -3.00 9.31
CA ASN A 44 -1.30 -3.13 10.74
C ASN A 44 -2.76 -2.94 11.15
N ILE A 45 -3.17 -3.60 12.22
CA ILE A 45 -4.43 -3.37 12.93
C ILE A 45 -4.09 -3.03 14.37
N SER A 46 -4.77 -2.03 14.94
CA SER A 46 -4.56 -1.66 16.35
C SER A 46 -5.03 -2.76 17.30
N GLY A 47 -4.42 -2.82 18.48
CA GLY A 47 -4.69 -3.85 19.47
C GLY A 47 -3.80 -5.08 19.32
N ASN A 48 -3.73 -5.86 20.39
CA ASN A 48 -2.90 -7.06 20.43
C ASN A 48 -3.31 -8.08 19.34
N PHE A 49 -2.38 -8.99 19.06
CA PHE A 49 -2.56 -10.04 18.07
C PHE A 49 -3.77 -10.94 18.37
N PHE A 50 -3.85 -11.44 19.62
CA PHE A 50 -4.86 -12.40 20.04
C PHE A 50 -6.29 -11.89 19.88
N ARG A 51 -6.55 -10.63 20.27
CA ARG A 51 -7.85 -9.96 20.11
C ARG A 51 -8.26 -9.87 18.64
N ASN A 52 -7.31 -9.53 17.77
CA ASN A 52 -7.57 -9.45 16.33
C ASN A 52 -7.82 -10.84 15.73
N LYS A 53 -7.11 -11.87 16.20
CA LYS A 53 -7.38 -13.27 15.84
C LYS A 53 -8.78 -13.71 16.24
N LEU A 54 -9.19 -13.48 17.49
CA LEU A 54 -10.53 -13.82 17.96
C LEU A 54 -11.63 -13.12 17.17
N LYS A 55 -11.46 -11.84 16.84
CA LYS A 55 -12.38 -11.10 15.96
C LYS A 55 -12.51 -11.76 14.59
N PHE A 56 -11.40 -12.16 13.99
CA PHE A 56 -11.41 -12.82 12.69
C PHE A 56 -12.03 -14.22 12.77
N MET A 57 -11.72 -15.00 13.80
CA MET A 57 -12.29 -16.33 14.04
C MET A 57 -13.81 -16.26 14.25
N SER A 58 -14.30 -15.27 14.99
CA SER A 58 -15.75 -15.02 15.11
C SER A 58 -16.39 -14.75 13.74
N PHE A 59 -15.72 -13.97 12.88
CA PHE A 59 -16.18 -13.75 11.51
C PHE A 59 -16.23 -15.05 10.70
N LEU A 60 -15.28 -15.99 10.87
CA LEU A 60 -15.29 -17.29 10.17
C LEU A 60 -16.47 -18.19 10.51
N ARG A 61 -16.99 -18.08 11.73
CA ARG A 61 -18.16 -18.85 12.17
C ARG A 61 -19.44 -18.41 11.47
N LYS A 62 -19.46 -17.20 10.88
CA LYS A 62 -20.62 -16.70 10.12
C LYS A 62 -20.72 -17.45 8.79
N ARG A 63 -21.65 -18.39 8.70
CA ARG A 63 -21.95 -19.15 7.47
C ARG A 63 -23.45 -19.15 7.21
N CYS A 64 -23.83 -19.35 5.95
CA CYS A 64 -25.22 -19.66 5.62
C CYS A 64 -25.49 -21.11 6.02
N ASN A 65 -26.53 -21.36 6.82
CA ASN A 65 -26.82 -22.69 7.34
C ASN A 65 -27.30 -23.65 6.24
N VAL A 66 -28.08 -23.16 5.27
CA VAL A 66 -28.66 -23.98 4.20
C VAL A 66 -27.64 -24.36 3.12
N ASN A 67 -26.86 -23.39 2.63
CA ASN A 67 -25.81 -23.61 1.64
C ASN A 67 -24.64 -22.67 1.92
N PRO A 68 -23.55 -23.16 2.54
CA PRO A 68 -22.38 -22.35 2.87
C PRO A 68 -21.76 -21.63 1.66
N ALA A 69 -21.89 -22.17 0.44
CA ALA A 69 -21.35 -21.56 -0.78
C ALA A 69 -22.07 -20.26 -1.17
N ARG A 70 -23.34 -20.08 -0.79
CA ARG A 70 -24.09 -18.82 -0.96
C ARG A 70 -23.81 -17.80 0.15
N GLY A 71 -23.11 -18.22 1.21
CA GLY A 71 -22.87 -17.42 2.41
C GLY A 71 -21.75 -16.38 2.25
N PRO A 72 -21.35 -15.76 3.37
CA PRO A 72 -20.25 -14.80 3.37
C PRO A 72 -18.92 -15.46 2.98
N PHE A 73 -18.27 -14.93 1.94
CA PHE A 73 -16.91 -15.37 1.60
C PHE A 73 -15.87 -14.83 2.59
N HIS A 74 -15.10 -15.75 3.14
CA HIS A 74 -14.06 -15.47 4.11
C HIS A 74 -12.68 -15.45 3.43
N PHE A 75 -12.28 -14.31 2.88
CA PHE A 75 -10.97 -14.18 2.26
C PHE A 75 -9.85 -14.30 3.30
N ARG A 76 -8.77 -14.99 2.92
CA ARG A 76 -7.59 -15.23 3.79
C ARG A 76 -6.41 -14.33 3.48
N ALA A 77 -6.23 -13.95 2.22
CA ALA A 77 -5.11 -13.14 1.79
C ALA A 77 -5.20 -11.70 2.36
N PRO A 78 -4.09 -11.10 2.84
CA PRO A 78 -4.08 -9.73 3.36
C PRO A 78 -4.63 -8.69 2.37
N SER A 79 -4.26 -8.82 1.09
CA SER A 79 -4.76 -8.01 -0.02
C SER A 79 -6.29 -8.05 -0.16
N LYS A 80 -6.88 -9.25 -0.02
CA LYS A 80 -8.33 -9.45 -0.09
C LYS A 80 -9.04 -9.01 1.18
N ILE A 81 -8.38 -9.08 2.34
CA ILE A 81 -8.89 -8.49 3.59
C ILE A 81 -9.02 -6.98 3.41
N LEU A 82 -7.97 -6.30 2.91
CA LEU A 82 -8.03 -4.87 2.59
C LEU A 82 -9.14 -4.57 1.57
N TRP A 83 -9.20 -5.32 0.47
CA TRP A 83 -10.24 -5.13 -0.55
C TRP A 83 -11.65 -5.26 0.04
N LYS A 84 -11.87 -6.23 0.94
CA LYS A 84 -13.15 -6.42 1.62
C LYS A 84 -13.48 -5.25 2.56
N THR A 85 -12.48 -4.72 3.28
CA THR A 85 -12.66 -3.52 4.11
C THR A 85 -13.03 -2.31 3.26
N VAL A 86 -12.34 -2.06 2.15
CA VAL A 86 -12.67 -0.96 1.23
C VAL A 86 -14.05 -1.16 0.59
N ARG A 87 -14.39 -2.38 0.18
CA ARG A 87 -15.74 -2.73 -0.32
C ARG A 87 -16.84 -2.43 0.71
N GLY A 88 -16.56 -2.61 2.00
CA GLY A 88 -17.49 -2.27 3.07
C GLY A 88 -17.70 -0.76 3.25
N MET A 89 -16.78 0.07 2.75
CA MET A 89 -16.81 1.53 2.81
C MET A 89 -17.30 2.19 1.50
N ILE A 90 -17.62 1.39 0.49
CA ILE A 90 -18.14 1.84 -0.81
C ILE A 90 -19.55 1.28 -1.00
N PRO A 91 -20.50 2.02 -1.63
CA PRO A 91 -21.82 1.51 -2.01
C PRO A 91 -21.71 0.48 -3.17
N HIS A 92 -21.10 -0.67 -2.92
CA HIS A 92 -20.67 -1.66 -3.90
C HIS A 92 -21.81 -2.40 -4.64
N LYS A 93 -23.06 -2.17 -4.26
CA LYS A 93 -24.23 -2.71 -4.96
C LYS A 93 -24.62 -1.86 -6.18
N THR A 94 -24.26 -0.57 -6.20
CA THR A 94 -24.53 0.32 -7.34
C THR A 94 -23.44 0.21 -8.40
N GLU A 95 -23.75 0.56 -9.65
CA GLU A 95 -22.75 0.56 -10.74
C GLU A 95 -21.58 1.51 -10.46
N ARG A 96 -21.86 2.71 -9.95
CA ARG A 96 -20.81 3.65 -9.50
C ARG A 96 -19.86 3.02 -8.47
N GLY A 97 -20.40 2.27 -7.51
CA GLY A 97 -19.60 1.57 -6.50
C GLY A 97 -18.79 0.41 -7.09
N LYS A 98 -19.37 -0.35 -8.02
CA LYS A 98 -18.66 -1.41 -8.76
C LYS A 98 -17.50 -0.82 -9.56
N ASP A 99 -17.72 0.29 -10.27
CA ASP A 99 -16.67 1.01 -11.01
C ASP A 99 -15.54 1.47 -10.09
N ALA A 100 -15.88 2.06 -8.94
CA ALA A 100 -14.90 2.48 -7.95
C ALA A 100 -14.05 1.30 -7.46
N LEU A 101 -14.66 0.13 -7.22
CA LEU A 101 -13.92 -1.07 -6.84
C LEU A 101 -13.04 -1.63 -7.97
N ARG A 102 -13.43 -1.49 -9.25
CA ARG A 102 -12.58 -1.87 -10.39
C ARG A 102 -11.30 -1.02 -10.48
N ARG A 103 -11.34 0.22 -9.97
CA ARG A 103 -10.17 1.12 -9.90
C ARG A 103 -9.16 0.74 -8.80
N LEU A 104 -9.53 -0.13 -7.85
CA LEU A 104 -8.66 -0.60 -6.78
C LEU A 104 -7.91 -1.87 -7.18
N ARG A 105 -6.59 -1.86 -7.03
CA ARG A 105 -5.76 -3.07 -7.03
C ARG A 105 -5.04 -3.21 -5.69
N ALA A 106 -4.99 -4.42 -5.15
CA ALA A 106 -4.31 -4.72 -3.90
C ALA A 106 -3.45 -5.97 -4.08
N TYR A 107 -2.18 -5.91 -3.66
CA TYR A 107 -1.21 -6.99 -3.80
C TYR A 107 -0.53 -7.31 -2.47
N ASP A 108 -0.29 -8.60 -2.25
CA ASP A 108 0.61 -9.09 -1.21
C ASP A 108 2.04 -9.10 -1.78
N GLY A 109 2.99 -8.46 -1.11
CA GLY A 109 4.27 -8.08 -1.69
C GLY A 109 4.17 -6.94 -2.71
N CYS A 110 5.25 -6.72 -3.46
CA CYS A 110 5.36 -5.64 -4.44
C CYS A 110 5.75 -6.22 -5.81
N PRO A 111 4.77 -6.67 -6.62
CA PRO A 111 5.05 -7.31 -7.90
C PRO A 111 5.51 -6.29 -8.96
N PRO A 112 6.22 -6.74 -10.02
CA PRO A 112 6.40 -5.96 -11.24
C PRO A 112 5.02 -5.60 -11.84
N PRO A 113 4.80 -4.37 -12.35
CA PRO A 113 5.75 -3.28 -12.59
C PRO A 113 5.87 -2.26 -11.42
N TYR A 114 5.35 -2.55 -10.23
CA TYR A 114 5.26 -1.58 -9.13
C TYR A 114 6.52 -1.50 -8.25
N ASP A 115 7.43 -2.46 -8.37
CA ASP A 115 8.70 -2.54 -7.64
C ASP A 115 9.72 -1.46 -8.03
N ASN A 116 9.64 -0.96 -9.26
CA ASN A 116 10.45 0.14 -9.77
C ASN A 116 9.76 1.50 -9.62
N ARG A 117 8.48 1.54 -9.27
CA ARG A 117 7.74 2.79 -9.09
C ARG A 117 7.90 3.32 -7.68
N ARG A 118 7.97 4.66 -7.55
CA ARG A 118 7.88 5.32 -6.25
C ARG A 118 6.53 4.98 -5.61
N ARG A 119 6.59 4.45 -4.40
CA ARG A 119 5.41 4.18 -3.58
C ARG A 119 5.22 5.34 -2.63
N VAL A 120 4.01 5.85 -2.55
CA VAL A 120 3.63 6.92 -1.62
C VAL A 120 3.10 6.33 -0.32
N VAL A 121 3.03 7.18 0.68
CA VAL A 121 2.55 6.88 2.02
C VAL A 121 1.40 7.84 2.32
N VAL A 122 0.43 7.41 3.12
CA VAL A 122 -0.69 8.23 3.59
C VAL A 122 -0.45 8.56 5.07
N PRO A 123 0.08 9.75 5.41
CA PRO A 123 0.46 10.08 6.78
C PRO A 123 -0.70 9.96 7.78
N ALA A 124 -1.91 10.37 7.39
CA ALA A 124 -3.12 10.28 8.21
C ALA A 124 -3.56 8.83 8.54
N ALA A 125 -2.98 7.83 7.87
CA ALA A 125 -3.24 6.42 8.11
C ALA A 125 -2.03 5.64 8.62
N LEU A 126 -0.86 6.28 8.77
CA LEU A 126 0.33 5.64 9.31
C LEU A 126 0.15 5.32 10.80
N ARG A 127 0.44 4.08 11.19
CA ARG A 127 0.37 3.63 12.58
C ARG A 127 1.22 4.51 13.51
N VAL A 128 2.43 4.89 13.09
CA VAL A 128 3.35 5.65 13.96
C VAL A 128 2.79 7.02 14.36
N PHE A 129 2.03 7.66 13.47
CA PHE A 129 1.38 8.94 13.77
C PHE A 129 0.03 8.76 14.47
N CYS A 130 -0.72 7.73 14.09
CA CYS A 130 -2.10 7.55 14.57
C CYS A 130 -2.25 6.77 15.87
N LEU A 131 -1.25 5.98 16.27
CA LEU A 131 -1.30 5.11 17.44
C LEU A 131 -0.31 5.59 18.48
N LYS A 132 -0.78 5.76 19.73
CA LYS A 132 0.08 6.13 20.86
C LYS A 132 1.26 5.14 20.99
N PRO A 133 2.48 5.62 21.28
CA PRO A 133 3.61 4.76 21.60
C PRO A 133 3.28 3.72 22.69
N GLY A 134 3.92 2.56 22.65
CA GLY A 134 3.69 1.45 23.59
C GLY A 134 2.40 0.63 23.37
N ARG A 135 1.45 1.09 22.53
CA ARG A 135 0.24 0.31 22.25
C ARG A 135 0.53 -0.85 21.29
N LYS A 136 0.13 -2.06 21.71
CA LYS A 136 0.25 -3.28 20.90
C LYS A 136 -0.58 -3.16 19.60
N TYR A 137 -0.04 -3.72 18.52
CA TYR A 137 -0.67 -3.82 17.21
C TYR A 137 -0.44 -5.21 16.62
N CYS A 138 -1.17 -5.52 15.56
CA CYS A 138 -1.12 -6.79 14.84
C CYS A 138 -0.76 -6.57 13.38
N HIS A 139 0.18 -7.36 12.84
CA HIS A 139 0.42 -7.41 11.39
C HIS A 139 -0.66 -8.25 10.70
N VAL A 140 -1.24 -7.73 9.62
CA VAL A 140 -2.28 -8.43 8.84
C VAL A 140 -1.72 -9.70 8.21
N GLY A 141 -0.46 -9.71 7.77
CA GLY A 141 0.21 -10.91 7.23
C GLY A 141 0.27 -12.08 8.23
N ARG A 142 0.59 -11.81 9.50
CA ARG A 142 0.57 -12.84 10.55
C ARG A 142 -0.84 -13.34 10.82
N LEU A 143 -1.79 -12.41 10.98
CA LEU A 143 -3.20 -12.74 11.20
C LEU A 143 -3.73 -13.64 10.08
N SER A 144 -3.48 -13.24 8.84
CA SER A 144 -3.90 -13.93 7.62
C SER A 144 -3.38 -15.37 7.57
N HIS A 145 -2.10 -15.57 7.92
CA HIS A 145 -1.50 -16.90 7.95
C HIS A 145 -2.17 -17.81 8.98
N GLU A 146 -2.38 -17.33 10.19
CA GLU A 146 -3.01 -18.13 11.26
C GLU A 146 -4.49 -18.47 11.00
N VAL A 147 -5.15 -17.77 10.07
CA VAL A 147 -6.54 -18.06 9.68
C VAL A 147 -6.63 -18.87 8.38
N GLY A 148 -5.50 -19.19 7.73
CA GLY A 148 -5.44 -20.10 6.58
C GLY A 148 -4.85 -19.51 5.29
N TRP A 149 -4.12 -18.39 5.33
CA TRP A 149 -3.37 -17.90 4.17
C TRP A 149 -2.08 -18.68 3.95
N LYS A 150 -2.04 -19.44 2.85
CA LYS A 150 -0.96 -20.39 2.52
C LYS A 150 0.31 -19.74 1.94
N TYR A 151 0.21 -18.55 1.35
CA TYR A 151 1.28 -17.96 0.54
C TYR A 151 2.27 -17.08 1.31
N ARG A 152 2.23 -17.07 2.65
CA ARG A 152 3.11 -16.22 3.48
C ARG A 152 4.59 -16.42 3.16
N GLU A 153 5.04 -17.67 3.13
CA GLU A 153 6.46 -17.99 2.87
C GLU A 153 6.86 -17.72 1.41
N VAL A 154 5.96 -17.96 0.46
CA VAL A 154 6.19 -17.65 -0.96
C VAL A 154 6.39 -16.15 -1.15
N VAL A 155 5.48 -15.33 -0.61
CA VAL A 155 5.58 -13.86 -0.68
C VAL A 155 6.84 -13.36 0.03
N ARG A 156 7.20 -13.94 1.18
CA ARG A 156 8.44 -13.59 1.89
C ARG A 156 9.67 -13.82 1.01
N LYS A 157 9.82 -15.01 0.41
CA LYS A 157 10.93 -15.35 -0.49
C LYS A 157 11.01 -14.39 -1.69
N LEU A 158 9.86 -14.05 -2.31
CA LEU A 158 9.81 -13.13 -3.44
C LEU A 158 10.16 -11.69 -3.04
N GLU A 159 9.67 -11.22 -1.89
CA GLU A 159 10.02 -9.90 -1.35
C GLU A 159 11.51 -9.79 -1.00
N ASP A 160 12.13 -10.85 -0.49
CA ASP A 160 13.55 -10.85 -0.18
C ASP A 160 14.39 -10.79 -1.45
N LYS A 161 14.04 -11.57 -2.49
CA LYS A 161 14.63 -11.43 -3.84
C LYS A 161 14.48 -10.00 -4.38
N ARG A 162 13.29 -9.40 -4.23
CA ARG A 162 13.02 -8.01 -4.67
C ARG A 162 13.87 -6.99 -3.90
N LYS A 163 14.04 -7.15 -2.58
CA LYS A 163 14.86 -6.25 -1.75
C LYS A 163 16.33 -6.30 -2.17
N ILE A 164 16.87 -7.49 -2.46
CA ILE A 164 18.25 -7.64 -2.94
C ILE A 164 18.45 -6.84 -4.24
N LYS A 165 17.53 -6.98 -5.21
CA LYS A 165 17.57 -6.19 -6.45
C LYS A 165 17.45 -4.69 -6.18
N ALA A 166 16.57 -4.29 -5.25
CA ALA A 166 16.39 -2.89 -4.88
C ALA A 166 17.64 -2.29 -4.23
N VAL A 167 18.36 -3.03 -3.38
CA VAL A 167 19.63 -2.58 -2.78
C VAL A 167 20.68 -2.31 -3.86
N LYS A 168 20.84 -3.23 -4.82
CA LYS A 168 21.76 -3.04 -5.96
C LYS A 168 21.40 -1.80 -6.77
N ARG A 169 20.10 -1.61 -7.07
CA ARG A 169 19.61 -0.44 -7.80
C ARG A 169 19.88 0.87 -7.04
N VAL A 170 19.54 0.92 -5.75
CA VAL A 170 19.76 2.14 -4.93
C VAL A 170 21.24 2.46 -4.81
N ALA A 171 22.12 1.46 -4.69
CA ALA A 171 23.56 1.67 -4.69
C ALA A 171 24.06 2.28 -6.01
N TYR A 172 23.56 1.77 -7.14
CA TYR A 172 23.86 2.32 -8.46
C TYR A 172 23.34 3.76 -8.63
N GLU A 173 22.08 4.03 -8.26
CA GLU A 173 21.48 5.37 -8.29
C GLU A 173 22.26 6.37 -7.41
N ARG A 174 22.76 5.94 -6.24
CA ARG A 174 23.61 6.78 -5.38
C ARG A 174 24.95 7.11 -6.03
N LYS A 175 25.59 6.13 -6.70
CA LYS A 175 26.83 6.36 -7.46
C LYS A 175 26.60 7.36 -8.59
N LEU A 176 25.53 7.18 -9.38
CA LEU A 176 25.15 8.11 -10.44
C LEU A 176 24.90 9.52 -9.88
N LYS A 177 24.13 9.64 -8.80
CA LYS A 177 23.85 10.94 -8.16
C LYS A 177 25.12 11.66 -7.72
N LYS A 178 26.13 10.92 -7.23
CA LYS A 178 27.45 11.49 -6.89
C LYS A 178 28.14 12.03 -8.14
N ILE A 179 28.22 11.23 -9.21
CA ILE A 179 28.83 11.63 -10.48
C ILE A 179 28.13 12.87 -11.05
N THR A 180 26.80 12.92 -11.04
CA THR A 180 26.03 14.09 -11.49
C THR A 180 26.32 15.32 -10.67
N LYS A 181 26.48 15.19 -9.34
CA LYS A 181 26.86 16.30 -8.46
C LYS A 181 28.26 16.81 -8.79
N ASP A 182 29.24 15.90 -8.91
CA ASP A 182 30.63 16.25 -9.19
C ASP A 182 30.76 16.91 -10.59
N ALA A 183 30.02 16.41 -11.57
CA ALA A 183 29.93 17.03 -12.90
C ALA A 183 29.29 18.42 -12.84
N GLY A 184 28.20 18.58 -12.10
CA GLY A 184 27.54 19.87 -11.87
C GLY A 184 28.48 20.91 -11.27
N GLN A 185 29.30 20.51 -10.29
CA GLN A 185 30.30 21.39 -9.69
C GLN A 185 31.36 21.87 -10.69
N LYS A 186 31.81 20.99 -11.61
CA LYS A 186 32.78 21.35 -12.65
C LYS A 186 32.25 22.36 -13.66
N VAL A 187 30.96 22.29 -13.99
CA VAL A 187 30.34 23.18 -15.00
C VAL A 187 29.68 24.44 -14.39
N THR A 188 29.83 24.67 -13.08
CA THR A 188 29.17 25.77 -12.35
C THR A 188 29.30 27.14 -13.04
N LYS A 189 30.49 27.47 -13.57
CA LYS A 189 30.72 28.74 -14.27
C LYS A 189 29.86 28.89 -15.52
N ALA A 190 29.71 27.81 -16.30
CA ALA A 190 28.91 27.79 -17.51
C ALA A 190 27.40 27.77 -17.19
N THR A 191 26.99 27.16 -16.07
CA THR A 191 25.59 27.08 -15.67
C THR A 191 25.10 28.26 -14.84
N ALA A 192 26.00 29.13 -14.37
CA ALA A 192 25.69 30.30 -13.55
C ALA A 192 24.50 31.17 -14.03
N PRO A 193 24.38 31.54 -15.32
CA PRO A 193 23.23 32.34 -15.78
C PRO A 193 21.90 31.59 -15.60
N PHE A 194 21.86 30.28 -15.83
CA PHE A 194 20.65 29.47 -15.63
C PHE A 194 20.33 29.29 -14.15
N THR A 195 21.36 29.11 -13.31
CA THR A 195 21.20 29.02 -11.86
C THR A 195 20.63 30.33 -11.29
N ALA A 196 21.07 31.49 -11.77
CA ALA A 196 20.52 32.78 -11.36
C ALA A 196 19.02 32.91 -11.68
N VAL A 197 18.60 32.44 -12.86
CA VAL A 197 17.17 32.37 -13.22
C VAL A 197 16.41 31.44 -12.28
N ILE A 198 16.93 30.23 -11.99
CA ILE A 198 16.31 29.28 -11.06
C ILE A 198 16.17 29.89 -9.65
N GLN A 199 17.19 30.60 -9.18
CA GLN A 199 17.18 31.29 -7.89
C GLN A 199 16.20 32.46 -7.86
N SER A 200 15.98 33.17 -8.98
CA SER A 200 14.97 34.23 -9.05
C SER A 200 13.55 33.71 -8.80
N TYR A 201 13.28 32.44 -9.13
CA TYR A 201 12.04 31.75 -8.81
C TYR A 201 12.00 31.17 -7.37
N GLY A 202 13.03 31.43 -6.55
CA GLY A 202 13.11 30.97 -5.16
C GLY A 202 13.54 29.51 -4.99
N TYR A 203 14.05 28.86 -6.03
CA TYR A 203 14.63 27.51 -5.93
C TYR A 203 16.12 27.60 -5.55
N ASN A 204 16.52 26.84 -4.52
CA ASN A 204 17.90 26.69 -4.05
C ASN A 204 18.50 25.35 -4.45
#